data_AF-A0A7Y3LC41-F1
#
_entry.id   AF-A0A7Y3LC41-F1
#
_cell.length_a   1.000
_cell.length_b   1.000
_cell.length_c   1.000
_cell.angle_alpha   90.00
_cell.angle_beta   90.00
_cell.angle_gamma   90.00
#
_symmetry.space_group_name_H-M   'P 1'
#
loop_
_entity.id
_entity.type
_entity.pdbx_description
1 polymer ?
#
loop_
_entity_poly.entity_id
_entity_poly.type
_entity_poly.pdbx_seq_one_letter_code
_entity_poly.pdbx_strand_id
1 'polypeptide(L)'
;MHDTHDLTLRVRTALTARDLEAFGALLSDDVRWGDDNHPKRCRSRSDVLATFRRLMDEGAEADITELVAGTNGLLCGLTVRWPRPGNELRERTLFHVYLVTDGHIVEIQPYEDRESGAATAGIA
;
A
#
# COMPACT_ATOMS: atom_id res chain seq x y z
N MET A 1 8.49 -4.09 -21.48
CA MET A 1 9.13 -2.94 -20.80
C MET A 1 8.18 -1.74 -20.76
N HIS A 2 6.88 -1.99 -20.53
CA HIS A 2 5.81 -0.98 -20.50
C HIS A 2 5.08 -0.96 -19.14
N ASP A 3 5.68 -1.56 -18.10
CA ASP A 3 4.90 -2.13 -17.00
C ASP A 3 4.80 -1.24 -15.75
N THR A 4 5.90 -0.62 -15.30
CA THR A 4 5.92 0.01 -13.96
C THR A 4 5.27 1.38 -13.92
N HIS A 5 5.40 2.19 -14.98
CA HIS A 5 4.77 3.51 -15.05
C HIS A 5 3.24 3.41 -15.13
N ASP A 6 2.73 2.44 -15.91
CA ASP A 6 1.31 2.16 -16.01
C ASP A 6 0.74 1.62 -14.68
N LEU A 7 1.45 0.69 -14.03
CA LEU A 7 1.08 0.21 -12.70
C LEU A 7 1.06 1.34 -11.65
N THR A 8 2.04 2.26 -11.69
CA THR A 8 2.10 3.42 -10.80
C THR A 8 0.83 4.27 -10.92
N LEU A 9 0.39 4.56 -12.14
CA LEU A 9 -0.83 5.32 -12.39
C LEU A 9 -2.07 4.56 -11.90
N ARG A 10 -2.18 3.26 -12.17
CA ARG A 10 -3.30 2.43 -11.71
C ARG A 10 -3.37 2.37 -10.18
N VAL A 11 -2.24 2.19 -9.49
CA VAL A 11 -2.17 2.19 -8.03
C VAL A 11 -2.60 3.54 -7.47
N ARG A 12 -2.08 4.65 -8.02
CA ARG A 12 -2.48 6.00 -7.61
C ARG A 12 -3.98 6.20 -7.76
N THR A 13 -4.54 5.89 -8.92
CA THR A 13 -5.96 6.06 -9.20
C THR A 13 -6.82 5.23 -8.24
N ALA A 14 -6.51 3.95 -8.07
CA ALA A 14 -7.30 3.06 -7.20
C ALA A 14 -7.28 3.52 -5.74
N LEU A 15 -6.10 3.84 -5.20
CA LEU A 15 -5.95 4.25 -3.80
C LEU A 15 -6.56 5.63 -3.53
N THR A 16 -6.37 6.61 -4.43
CA THR A 16 -7.00 7.93 -4.30
C THR A 16 -8.52 7.85 -4.39
N ALA A 17 -9.07 7.00 -5.27
CA ALA A 17 -10.51 6.79 -5.39
C ALA A 17 -11.10 5.92 -4.27
N ARG A 18 -10.25 5.35 -3.39
CA ARG A 18 -10.63 4.33 -2.39
C ARG A 18 -11.35 3.13 -3.02
N ASP A 19 -10.97 2.80 -4.25
CA ASP A 19 -11.57 1.72 -5.03
C ASP A 19 -10.83 0.41 -4.76
N LEU A 20 -11.39 -0.40 -3.85
CA LEU A 20 -10.82 -1.69 -3.47
C LEU A 20 -10.96 -2.75 -4.56
N GLU A 21 -11.92 -2.61 -5.48
CA GLU A 21 -12.04 -3.51 -6.62
C GLU A 21 -10.90 -3.25 -7.61
N ALA A 22 -10.71 -1.99 -7.98
CA ALA A 22 -9.60 -1.57 -8.84
C ALA A 22 -8.24 -1.87 -8.22
N PHE A 23 -8.08 -1.66 -6.90
CA PHE A 23 -6.83 -2.01 -6.21
C PHE A 23 -6.61 -3.52 -6.17
N GLY A 24 -7.66 -4.30 -5.90
CA GLY A 24 -7.62 -5.76 -5.86
C GLY A 24 -7.17 -6.39 -7.18
N ALA A 25 -7.57 -5.82 -8.32
CA ALA A 25 -7.15 -6.27 -9.64
C ALA A 25 -5.64 -6.11 -9.91
N LEU A 26 -4.92 -5.32 -9.10
CA LEU A 26 -3.47 -5.11 -9.19
C LEU A 26 -2.67 -6.09 -8.32
N LEU A 27 -3.32 -6.80 -7.40
CA LEU A 27 -2.69 -7.72 -6.46
C LEU A 27 -2.58 -9.12 -7.08
N SER A 28 -1.52 -9.88 -6.78
CA SER A 28 -1.52 -11.33 -7.02
C SER A 28 -2.53 -12.03 -6.10
N ASP A 29 -2.97 -13.25 -6.45
CA ASP A 29 -3.90 -14.01 -5.60
C ASP A 29 -3.28 -14.36 -4.24
N ASP A 30 -1.97 -14.61 -4.23
CA ASP A 30 -1.15 -15.00 -3.08
C ASP A 30 -0.40 -13.83 -2.42
N VAL A 31 -0.82 -12.58 -2.69
CA VAL A 31 -0.19 -11.37 -2.16
C VAL A 31 -0.03 -11.42 -0.64
N ARG A 32 1.10 -10.92 -0.16
CA ARG A 32 1.46 -10.93 1.26
C ARG A 32 1.51 -9.51 1.81
N TRP A 33 1.17 -9.35 3.09
CA TRP A 33 1.44 -8.10 3.80
C TRP A 33 2.42 -8.35 4.94
N GLY A 34 3.55 -7.66 4.86
CA GLY A 34 4.64 -7.71 5.82
C GLY A 34 5.31 -9.07 5.86
N ASP A 35 6.33 -9.16 6.71
CA ASP A 35 7.06 -10.40 6.91
C ASP A 35 6.19 -11.50 7.57
N ASP A 36 6.79 -12.69 7.72
CA ASP A 36 6.15 -13.82 8.37
C ASP A 36 5.94 -13.70 9.86
N ASN A 37 6.42 -12.65 10.51
CA ASN A 37 6.21 -12.42 11.93
C ASN A 37 5.21 -11.29 12.20
N HIS A 38 4.75 -10.57 11.17
CA HIS A 38 3.84 -9.45 11.31
C HIS A 38 2.46 -9.90 11.86
N PRO A 39 1.89 -9.25 12.89
CA PRO A 39 0.67 -9.70 13.57
C PRO A 39 -0.60 -9.66 12.71
N LYS A 40 -0.56 -8.99 11.54
CA LYS A 40 -1.70 -8.85 10.61
C LYS A 40 -1.65 -9.79 9.39
N ARG A 41 -0.81 -10.84 9.42
CA ARG A 41 -0.48 -11.79 8.32
C ARG A 41 -1.53 -11.93 7.21
N CYS A 42 -1.59 -10.97 6.29
CA CYS A 42 -2.37 -11.15 5.07
C CYS A 42 -1.57 -12.08 4.16
N ARG A 43 -2.20 -13.16 3.69
CA ARG A 43 -1.55 -14.18 2.84
C ARG A 43 -2.36 -14.46 1.57
N SER A 44 -3.29 -13.56 1.26
CA SER A 44 -4.11 -13.61 0.05
C SER A 44 -4.61 -12.21 -0.30
N ARG A 45 -5.04 -12.05 -1.56
CA ARG A 45 -5.74 -10.85 -2.04
C ARG A 45 -6.92 -10.49 -1.14
N SER A 46 -7.71 -11.48 -0.75
CA SER A 46 -8.89 -11.31 0.10
C SER A 46 -8.53 -10.76 1.49
N ASP A 47 -7.43 -11.22 2.10
CA ASP A 47 -7.00 -10.74 3.42
C ASP A 47 -6.56 -9.27 3.36
N VAL A 48 -5.83 -8.90 2.30
CA VAL A 48 -5.39 -7.52 2.08
C VAL A 48 -6.61 -6.61 1.91
N LEU A 49 -7.54 -6.97 1.02
CA LEU A 49 -8.74 -6.19 0.77
C LEU A 49 -9.64 -6.08 2.02
N ALA A 50 -9.78 -7.16 2.79
CA ALA A 50 -10.50 -7.15 4.07
C ALA A 50 -9.85 -6.21 5.08
N THR A 51 -8.51 -6.15 5.12
CA THR A 51 -7.77 -5.23 6.01
C THR A 51 -8.00 -3.77 5.62
N PHE A 52 -7.90 -3.43 4.33
CA PHE A 52 -8.19 -2.08 3.84
C PHE A 52 -9.66 -1.70 4.11
N ARG A 53 -10.61 -2.59 3.81
CA ARG A 53 -12.02 -2.35 4.05
C ARG A 53 -12.30 -2.08 5.52
N ARG A 54 -11.76 -2.91 6.42
CA ARG A 54 -11.88 -2.71 7.86
C ARG A 54 -11.35 -1.34 8.29
N LEU A 55 -10.18 -0.92 7.81
CA LEU A 55 -9.63 0.40 8.15
C LEU A 55 -10.53 1.53 7.67
N MET A 56 -11.09 1.42 6.46
CA MET A 56 -12.03 2.40 5.93
C MET A 56 -13.36 2.44 6.72
N ASP A 57 -13.88 1.28 7.13
CA ASP A 57 -15.08 1.15 7.97
C ASP A 57 -14.84 1.72 9.38
N GLU A 58 -13.61 1.64 9.90
CA GLU A 58 -13.15 2.32 11.12
C GLU A 58 -12.96 3.84 10.93
N GLY A 59 -13.21 4.37 9.73
CA GLY A 59 -13.13 5.78 9.40
C GLY A 59 -11.71 6.26 9.05
N ALA A 60 -10.77 5.34 8.79
CA ALA A 60 -9.44 5.72 8.36
C ALA A 60 -9.47 6.36 6.96
N GLU A 61 -8.75 7.46 6.82
CA GLU A 61 -8.52 8.14 5.55
C GLU A 61 -7.02 8.17 5.27
N ALA A 62 -6.61 7.98 4.02
CA ALA A 62 -5.21 7.99 3.63
C ALA A 62 -5.01 8.87 2.41
N ASP A 63 -4.08 9.82 2.52
CA ASP A 63 -3.60 10.61 1.39
C ASP A 63 -2.26 10.08 0.90
N ILE A 64 -2.10 9.97 -0.42
CA ILE A 64 -0.83 9.62 -1.04
C ILE A 64 0.06 10.87 -1.06
N THR A 65 1.15 10.86 -0.30
CA THR A 65 2.13 11.96 -0.27
C THR A 65 3.19 11.81 -1.36
N GLU A 66 3.55 10.58 -1.71
CA GLU A 66 4.41 10.26 -2.84
C GLU A 66 4.07 8.88 -3.41
N LEU A 67 4.35 8.70 -4.70
CA LEU A 67 4.34 7.38 -5.33
C LEU A 67 5.44 7.34 -6.37
N VAL A 68 6.46 6.53 -6.13
CA VAL A 68 7.69 6.49 -6.92
C VAL A 68 7.99 5.05 -7.33
N ALA A 69 8.28 4.85 -8.61
CA ALA A 69 8.71 3.55 -9.13
C ALA A 69 10.21 3.33 -8.88
N GLY A 70 10.56 2.15 -8.40
CA GLY A 70 11.92 1.63 -8.34
C GLY A 70 12.05 0.31 -9.12
N THR A 71 13.22 -0.32 -9.04
CA THR A 71 13.50 -1.56 -9.79
C THR A 71 12.74 -2.78 -9.26
N ASN A 72 12.38 -2.80 -7.98
CA ASN A 72 11.73 -3.94 -7.32
C ASN A 72 10.23 -3.74 -7.16
N GLY A 73 9.74 -2.51 -7.29
CA GLY A 73 8.36 -2.18 -7.02
C GLY A 73 8.10 -0.68 -6.90
N LEU A 74 7.08 -0.33 -6.13
CA LEU A 74 6.64 1.05 -5.93
C LEU A 74 6.79 1.44 -4.46
N LEU A 75 7.40 2.59 -4.20
CA LEU A 75 7.33 3.25 -2.89
C LEU A 75 6.11 4.17 -2.87
N CYS A 76 5.23 3.99 -1.89
CA CYS A 76 4.06 4.82 -1.65
C CYS A 76 4.15 5.46 -0.27
N GLY A 77 4.30 6.78 -0.21
CA GLY A 77 4.15 7.54 1.03
C GLY A 77 2.68 7.81 1.30
N LEU A 78 2.27 7.64 2.55
CA LEU A 78 0.89 7.79 2.99
C LEU A 78 0.84 8.65 4.26
N THR A 79 -0.07 9.62 4.28
CA THR A 79 -0.53 10.25 5.51
C THR A 79 -1.88 9.66 5.85
N VAL A 80 -1.95 8.88 6.94
CA VAL A 80 -3.16 8.20 7.37
C VAL A 80 -3.74 8.89 8.60
N ARG A 81 -5.03 9.19 8.56
CA ARG A 81 -5.79 9.83 9.64
C ARG A 81 -6.88 8.89 10.14
N TRP A 82 -6.97 8.74 11.45
CA TRP A 82 -8.06 8.02 12.11
C TRP A 82 -8.86 8.94 13.01
N PRO A 83 -10.20 8.78 13.06
CA PRO A 83 -11.03 9.49 14.02
C PRO A 83 -10.67 9.06 15.45
N ARG A 84 -10.61 10.02 16.38
CA ARG A 84 -10.54 9.77 17.83
C ARG A 84 -11.75 10.38 18.55
N PRO A 85 -12.11 9.84 19.74
CA PRO A 85 -13.06 10.47 20.62
C PRO A 85 -12.65 11.92 20.92
N GLY A 86 -13.58 12.87 20.79
CA GLY A 86 -13.32 14.29 21.03
C GLY A 86 -12.95 15.12 19.80
N ASN A 87 -13.20 14.64 18.57
CA ASN A 87 -12.91 15.30 17.29
C ASN A 87 -11.41 15.51 17.00
N GLU A 88 -10.51 14.84 17.71
CA GLU A 88 -9.09 14.80 17.35
C GLU A 88 -8.85 13.76 16.25
N LEU A 89 -7.90 14.04 15.34
CA LEU A 89 -7.43 13.06 14.37
C LEU A 89 -6.08 12.53 14.81
N ARG A 90 -5.94 11.20 14.87
CA ARG A 90 -4.61 10.59 14.94
C ARG A 90 -4.05 10.57 13.53
N GLU A 91 -3.06 11.40 13.26
CA GLU A 91 -2.32 11.36 12.01
C GLU A 91 -1.05 10.52 12.16
N ARG A 92 -0.71 9.74 11.14
CA ARG A 92 0.60 9.10 10.99
C ARG A 92 1.04 9.14 9.54
N THR A 93 2.31 9.46 9.35
CA THR A 93 3.01 9.18 8.09
C THR A 93 3.54 7.75 8.13
N LEU A 94 3.34 7.01 7.05
CA LEU A 94 3.91 5.68 6.85
C LEU A 94 4.24 5.47 5.38
N PHE A 95 5.08 4.49 5.10
CA PHE A 95 5.48 4.14 3.74
C PHE A 95 5.10 2.70 3.46
N HIS A 96 4.48 2.45 2.32
CA HIS A 96 4.28 1.10 1.80
C HIS A 96 5.19 0.88 0.60
N VAL A 97 5.86 -0.25 0.57
CA VAL A 97 6.50 -0.76 -0.65
C VAL A 97 5.59 -1.84 -1.23
N TYR A 98 5.15 -1.63 -2.46
CA TYR A 98 4.44 -2.62 -3.25
C TYR A 98 5.46 -3.34 -4.15
N LEU A 99 5.90 -4.53 -3.74
CA LEU A 99 6.81 -5.35 -4.53
C LEU A 99 6.06 -5.96 -5.71
N VAL A 100 6.67 -5.92 -6.90
CA VAL A 100 6.00 -6.24 -8.16
C VAL A 100 6.70 -7.40 -8.86
N THR A 101 5.93 -8.37 -9.34
CA THR A 101 6.39 -9.44 -10.22
C THR A 101 5.35 -9.67 -11.29
N ASP A 102 5.77 -9.79 -12.55
CA ASP A 102 4.88 -9.99 -13.71
C ASP A 102 3.68 -9.03 -13.74
N GLY A 103 3.93 -7.76 -13.42
CA GLY A 103 2.93 -6.68 -13.44
C GLY A 103 1.94 -6.67 -12.28
N HIS A 104 2.07 -7.59 -11.31
CA HIS A 104 1.20 -7.71 -10.14
C HIS A 104 1.95 -7.40 -8.85
N ILE A 105 1.24 -6.81 -7.88
CA ILE A 105 1.76 -6.60 -6.53
C ILE A 105 1.70 -7.94 -5.79
N VAL A 106 2.87 -8.48 -5.46
CA VAL A 106 3.03 -9.77 -4.76
C VAL A 106 3.27 -9.60 -3.27
N GLU A 107 3.73 -8.43 -2.83
CA GLU A 107 3.93 -8.15 -1.41
C GLU A 107 3.77 -6.66 -1.10
N ILE A 108 3.22 -6.38 0.09
CA ILE A 108 3.09 -5.04 0.68
C ILE A 108 3.94 -5.00 1.95
N GLN A 109 5.01 -4.20 1.94
CA GLN A 109 5.88 -4.04 3.10
C GLN A 109 5.70 -2.65 3.72
N PRO A 110 5.28 -2.55 5.00
CA PRO A 110 5.17 -1.28 5.70
C PRO A 110 6.50 -0.83 6.30
N TYR A 111 6.77 0.47 6.24
CA TYR A 111 7.95 1.13 6.81
C TYR A 111 7.54 2.41 7.56
N GLU A 112 8.29 2.73 8.61
CA GLU A 112 8.13 3.99 9.36
C GLU A 112 8.94 5.14 8.74
N ASP A 113 9.94 4.82 7.92
CA ASP A 113 10.81 5.79 7.26
C ASP A 113 10.89 5.56 5.73
N ARG A 114 11.13 6.66 5.02
CA ARG A 114 11.19 6.68 3.56
C ARG A 114 12.42 5.95 3.01
N GLU A 115 13.55 6.03 3.69
CA GLU A 115 14.85 5.55 3.20
C GLU A 115 14.87 4.02 3.12
N SER A 116 14.42 3.35 4.17
CA SER A 116 14.23 1.90 4.21
C SER A 116 13.25 1.42 3.13
N GLY A 117 12.15 2.16 2.93
CA GLY A 117 11.19 1.87 1.87
C GLY A 117 11.78 2.06 0.47
N ALA A 118 12.53 3.14 0.26
CA ALA A 118 13.19 3.45 -1.02
C ALA A 118 14.24 2.40 -1.39
N ALA A 119 15.06 1.99 -0.42
CA ALA A 119 16.05 0.93 -0.60
C ALA A 119 15.38 -0.39 -1.01
N THR A 120 14.27 -0.74 -0.35
CA THR A 120 13.49 -1.95 -0.66
C THR A 120 12.86 -1.89 -2.04
N ALA A 121 12.28 -0.74 -2.42
CA ALA A 121 11.71 -0.51 -3.74
C ALA A 121 12.78 -0.50 -4.87
N GLY A 122 14.06 -0.39 -4.53
CA GLY A 122 15.16 -0.29 -5.49
C GLY A 122 15.24 1.09 -6.14
N ILE A 123 15.04 2.15 -5.34
CA ILE A 123 15.20 3.55 -5.75
C ILE A 123 16.63 3.99 -5.40
N ALA A 124 17.35 4.52 -6.39
CA ALA A 124 18.72 5.01 -6.27
C ALA A 124 18.80 6.49 -5.90
#